data_AF-A0A653QVU6-F1
#
_entry.id   AF-A0A653QVU6-F1
#
_cell.length_a   1.000
_cell.length_b   1.000
_cell.length_c   1.000
_cell.angle_alpha   90.00
_cell.angle_beta   90.00
_cell.angle_gamma   90.00
#
_symmetry.space_group_name_H-M   'P 1'
#
loop_
_entity.id
_entity.type
_entity.pdbx_description
1 polymer ?
#
loop_
_entity_poly.entity_id
_entity_poly.type
_entity_poly.pdbx_seq_one_letter_code
_entity_poly.pdbx_strand_id
1 'polypeptide(L)'
;MTIAEIQRALVALGFSVAVDGRFGEESRAAIRFFQQCYGLHADGIPGPQTQAALKQALAAPKPGRPEPDKSAMAAPAPVPQRLGTAAAAPPPNVASLQLLDTARPVAEIIWHCTATPEGKDFTVADVRAWHKARGWSDIGYHYVVYRDGRIMLGRPVGQIGAHCEGHNTGTIGCSYIGGLSADGKTAKDTRTSAQRASMLWLTQQLSAKHRGIKRVSGHNQYANKACPSFDVRKDDLGRLI
;
A
#
# COMPACT_ATOMS: atom_id res chain seq x y z
N MET A 1 -16.68 -12.37 18.99
CA MET A 1 -15.28 -12.86 19.09
C MET A 1 -14.70 -12.29 20.38
N THR A 2 -13.92 -13.07 21.11
CA THR A 2 -13.11 -12.58 22.24
C THR A 2 -11.96 -11.71 21.74
N ILE A 3 -11.33 -10.92 22.62
CA ILE A 3 -10.15 -10.11 22.25
C ILE A 3 -9.02 -10.99 21.71
N ALA A 4 -8.75 -12.13 22.36
CA ALA A 4 -7.74 -13.07 21.89
C ALA A 4 -8.09 -13.68 20.52
N GLU A 5 -9.37 -13.93 20.22
CA GLU A 5 -9.81 -14.36 18.88
C GLU A 5 -9.60 -13.28 17.82
N ILE A 6 -9.87 -12.02 18.17
CA ILE A 6 -9.64 -10.87 17.28
C ILE A 6 -8.14 -10.72 16.97
N GLN A 7 -7.29 -10.78 17.99
CA GLN A 7 -5.83 -10.71 17.82
C GLN A 7 -5.32 -11.88 16.96
N ARG A 8 -5.78 -13.11 17.19
CA ARG A 8 -5.44 -14.26 16.33
C ARG A 8 -5.90 -14.07 14.89
N ALA A 9 -7.10 -13.52 14.68
CA ALA A 9 -7.60 -13.22 13.35
C ALA A 9 -6.71 -12.20 12.63
N LEU A 10 -6.33 -11.13 13.31
CA LEU A 10 -5.42 -10.11 12.78
C LEU A 10 -4.05 -10.71 12.42
N VAL A 11 -3.45 -11.51 13.30
CA VAL A 11 -2.19 -12.21 13.02
C VAL A 11 -2.32 -13.12 11.80
N ALA A 12 -3.39 -13.91 11.71
CA ALA A 12 -3.64 -14.79 10.58
C ALA A 12 -3.83 -14.04 9.25
N LEU A 13 -4.25 -12.77 9.31
CA LEU A 13 -4.38 -11.87 8.17
C LEU A 13 -3.10 -11.05 7.90
N GLY A 14 -1.99 -11.36 8.57
CA GLY A 14 -0.69 -10.69 8.34
C GLY A 14 -0.55 -9.33 9.02
N PHE A 15 -1.32 -9.08 10.08
CA PHE A 15 -1.16 -7.91 10.94
C PHE A 15 -0.26 -8.29 12.12
N SER A 16 0.72 -7.46 12.45
CA SER A 16 1.57 -7.69 13.62
C SER A 16 0.92 -7.13 14.88
N VAL A 17 0.37 -7.99 15.72
CA VAL A 17 -0.22 -7.67 17.03
C VAL A 17 0.03 -8.81 18.01
N ALA A 18 0.28 -8.49 19.27
CA ALA A 18 0.39 -9.51 20.32
C ALA A 18 -0.96 -10.22 20.55
N VAL A 19 -0.91 -11.52 20.87
CA VAL A 19 -2.09 -12.33 21.25
C VAL A 19 -2.08 -12.55 22.76
N ASP A 20 -2.34 -11.49 23.51
CA ASP A 20 -2.30 -11.47 24.99
C ASP A 20 -3.70 -11.40 25.63
N GLY A 21 -4.76 -11.32 24.82
CA GLY A 21 -6.13 -11.16 25.27
C GLY A 21 -6.48 -9.77 25.81
N ARG A 22 -5.58 -8.78 25.70
CA ARG A 22 -5.77 -7.41 26.21
C ARG A 22 -5.95 -6.42 25.06
N PHE A 23 -6.99 -5.59 25.14
CA PHE A 23 -7.27 -4.61 24.08
C PHE A 23 -6.55 -3.28 24.35
N GLY A 24 -5.25 -3.25 24.05
CA GLY A 24 -4.39 -2.06 24.15
C GLY A 24 -4.30 -1.24 22.87
N GLU A 25 -3.46 -0.20 22.87
CA GLU A 25 -3.25 0.68 21.71
C GLU A 25 -2.76 -0.06 20.46
N GLU A 26 -1.95 -1.11 20.60
CA GLU A 26 -1.52 -1.94 19.46
C GLU A 26 -2.69 -2.71 18.83
N SER A 27 -3.61 -3.24 19.64
CA SER A 27 -4.82 -3.91 19.13
C SER A 27 -5.76 -2.91 18.46
N ARG A 28 -5.95 -1.73 19.06
CA ARG A 28 -6.75 -0.65 18.49
C ARG A 28 -6.15 -0.15 17.17
N ALA A 29 -4.83 0.00 17.10
CA ALA A 29 -4.08 0.31 15.89
C ALA A 29 -4.27 -0.73 14.79
N ALA A 30 -4.09 -2.01 15.11
CA ALA A 30 -4.28 -3.10 14.16
C ALA A 30 -5.73 -3.18 13.65
N ILE A 31 -6.72 -2.88 14.51
CA ILE A 31 -8.12 -2.77 14.08
C ILE A 31 -8.36 -1.57 13.17
N ARG A 32 -7.82 -0.38 13.49
CA ARG A 32 -7.90 0.78 12.58
C ARG A 32 -7.29 0.43 11.22
N PHE A 33 -6.13 -0.22 11.22
CA PHE A 33 -5.47 -0.67 10.01
C PHE A 33 -6.34 -1.65 9.22
N PHE A 34 -6.93 -2.63 9.90
CA PHE A 34 -7.83 -3.58 9.28
C PHE A 34 -9.04 -2.86 8.69
N GLN A 35 -9.68 -1.98 9.45
CA GLN A 35 -10.82 -1.21 8.96
C GLN A 35 -10.47 -0.40 7.71
N GLN A 36 -9.32 0.28 7.67
CA GLN A 36 -8.85 1.00 6.48
C GLN A 36 -8.61 0.07 5.28
N CYS A 37 -7.97 -1.09 5.51
CA CYS A 37 -7.71 -2.07 4.46
C CYS A 37 -8.99 -2.71 3.90
N TYR A 38 -10.04 -2.81 4.71
CA TYR A 38 -11.30 -3.47 4.32
C TYR A 38 -12.44 -2.48 4.04
N GLY A 39 -12.14 -1.18 3.92
CA GLY A 39 -13.12 -0.16 3.52
C GLY A 39 -14.18 0.14 4.59
N LEU A 40 -13.85 -0.06 5.86
CA LEU A 40 -14.70 0.23 7.01
C LEU A 40 -14.35 1.59 7.62
N HIS A 41 -15.25 2.11 8.46
CA HIS A 41 -14.94 3.26 9.32
C HIS A 41 -13.82 2.88 10.30
N ALA A 42 -12.71 3.61 10.26
CA ALA A 42 -11.48 3.27 10.98
C ALA A 42 -11.42 3.86 12.40
N ASP A 43 -12.40 3.52 13.23
CA ASP A 43 -12.50 3.97 14.63
C ASP A 43 -11.65 3.16 15.62
N GLY A 44 -11.10 2.02 15.21
CA GLY A 44 -10.31 1.12 16.05
C GLY A 44 -11.16 0.24 16.95
N ILE A 45 -12.48 0.21 16.74
CA ILE A 45 -13.42 -0.55 17.56
C ILE A 45 -13.78 -1.84 16.82
N PRO A 46 -13.52 -3.04 17.39
CA PRO A 46 -13.90 -4.31 16.78
C PRO A 46 -15.40 -4.62 16.99
N GLY A 47 -16.28 -3.70 16.54
CA GLY A 47 -17.73 -3.86 16.59
C GLY A 47 -18.26 -4.92 15.59
N PRO A 48 -19.58 -5.09 15.49
CA PRO A 48 -20.19 -6.14 14.65
C PRO A 48 -19.73 -6.13 13.19
N GLN A 49 -19.61 -4.96 12.57
CA GLN A 49 -19.14 -4.80 11.19
C GLN A 49 -17.67 -5.26 11.04
N THR A 50 -16.80 -4.83 11.96
CA THR A 50 -15.38 -5.22 11.97
C THR A 50 -15.23 -6.74 12.18
N GLN A 51 -15.99 -7.34 13.10
CA GLN A 51 -15.95 -8.78 13.35
C GLN A 51 -16.48 -9.59 12.17
N ALA A 52 -17.54 -9.13 11.50
CA ALA A 52 -18.04 -9.76 10.28
C ALA A 52 -16.99 -9.72 9.17
N ALA A 53 -16.35 -8.57 8.96
CA ALA A 53 -15.27 -8.43 7.99
C ALA A 53 -14.06 -9.30 8.32
N LEU A 54 -13.65 -9.42 9.60
CA LEU A 54 -12.57 -10.33 10.02
C LEU A 54 -12.89 -11.78 9.66
N LYS A 55 -14.12 -12.24 9.97
CA LYS A 55 -14.56 -13.60 9.61
C LYS A 55 -14.56 -13.82 8.10
N GLN A 56 -15.07 -12.86 7.34
CA GLN A 56 -15.08 -12.92 5.88
C GLN A 56 -13.66 -12.98 5.32
N ALA A 57 -12.74 -12.16 5.83
CA ALA A 57 -11.35 -12.14 5.42
C ALA A 57 -10.63 -13.45 5.74
N LEU A 58 -10.92 -14.08 6.87
CA LEU A 58 -10.38 -15.39 7.25
C LEU A 58 -10.93 -16.54 6.40
N ALA A 59 -12.20 -16.45 6.00
CA ALA A 59 -12.86 -17.43 5.15
C ALA A 59 -12.51 -17.25 3.66
N ALA A 60 -11.99 -16.09 3.28
CA ALA A 60 -11.54 -15.85 1.92
C ALA A 60 -10.41 -16.85 1.58
N PRO A 61 -10.49 -17.55 0.45
CA PRO A 61 -9.43 -18.47 0.04
C PRO A 61 -8.10 -17.70 0.00
N LYS A 62 -7.13 -18.16 0.79
CA LYS A 62 -5.74 -17.69 0.65
C LYS A 62 -5.35 -17.91 -0.82
N PRO A 63 -4.74 -16.93 -1.50
CA PRO A 63 -4.39 -17.11 -2.90
C PRO A 63 -3.45 -18.31 -3.03
N GLY A 64 -4.00 -19.43 -3.51
CA GLY A 64 -3.27 -20.67 -3.82
C GLY A 64 -2.73 -20.69 -5.25
N ARG A 65 -3.06 -19.66 -6.05
CA ARG A 65 -2.54 -19.43 -7.40
C ARG A 65 -1.75 -18.10 -7.39
N PRO A 66 -0.66 -17.98 -8.17
CA PRO A 66 -0.05 -16.69 -8.46
C PRO A 66 -1.12 -15.69 -8.93
N GLU A 67 -1.21 -14.54 -8.26
CA GLU A 67 -2.06 -13.43 -8.71
C GLU A 67 -1.76 -13.17 -10.19
N PRO A 68 -2.79 -13.00 -11.06
CA PRO A 68 -2.53 -12.91 -12.50
C PRO A 68 -1.59 -11.75 -12.80
N ASP A 69 -0.51 -11.99 -13.55
CA ASP A 69 0.44 -10.96 -13.98
C ASP A 69 -0.27 -9.95 -14.88
N LYS A 70 -0.84 -8.95 -14.21
CA LYS A 70 -1.50 -7.79 -14.81
C LYS A 70 -0.93 -6.54 -14.17
N SER A 71 0.38 -6.58 -13.92
CA SER A 71 1.22 -5.56 -13.28
C SER A 71 1.19 -4.18 -13.96
N ALA A 72 0.43 -4.00 -15.05
CA ALA A 72 0.12 -2.71 -15.67
C ALA A 72 -1.35 -2.35 -15.41
N MET A 73 -1.61 -1.24 -14.71
CA MET A 73 -2.97 -0.73 -14.59
C MET A 73 -3.48 -0.25 -15.97
N ALA A 74 -4.31 -1.04 -16.67
CA ALA A 74 -5.27 -0.49 -17.64
C ALA A 74 -6.27 0.46 -16.95
N ALA A 75 -6.53 1.62 -17.56
CA ALA A 75 -7.39 2.67 -17.02
C ALA A 75 -8.85 2.20 -16.81
N PRO A 76 -9.48 2.50 -15.68
CA PRO A 76 -10.90 2.26 -15.44
C PRO A 76 -11.77 3.50 -15.65
N ALA A 77 -13.08 3.26 -15.75
CA ALA A 77 -14.11 4.26 -16.01
C ALA A 77 -14.16 5.38 -14.95
N PRO A 78 -14.57 6.61 -15.33
CA PRO A 78 -14.55 7.77 -14.43
C PRO A 78 -15.58 7.63 -13.28
N VAL A 79 -15.14 7.98 -12.07
CA VAL A 79 -15.96 8.12 -10.86
C VAL A 79 -15.87 9.57 -10.38
N PRO A 80 -16.95 10.20 -9.83
CA PRO A 80 -16.93 11.62 -9.45
C PRO A 80 -15.98 11.89 -8.27
N GLN A 81 -15.10 12.89 -8.42
CA GLN A 81 -14.12 13.31 -7.41
C GLN A 81 -14.67 14.43 -6.51
N ARG A 82 -14.28 14.44 -5.22
CA ARG A 82 -14.31 15.63 -4.34
C ARG A 82 -12.94 15.86 -3.73
N LEU A 83 -12.53 17.13 -3.72
CA LEU A 83 -11.15 17.63 -3.59
C LEU A 83 -10.87 18.31 -2.25
N GLY A 84 -9.57 18.46 -1.95
CA GLY A 84 -8.99 19.51 -1.10
C GLY A 84 -7.46 19.55 -1.20
N THR A 85 -6.90 20.68 -1.63
CA THR A 85 -5.46 20.95 -1.90
C THR A 85 -4.84 21.88 -0.86
N ALA A 86 -3.56 21.69 -0.45
CA ALA A 86 -2.61 22.73 -0.03
C ALA A 86 -1.19 22.19 0.24
N ALA A 87 -0.22 23.12 0.33
CA ALA A 87 1.24 23.03 0.18
C ALA A 87 2.06 22.19 1.20
N ALA A 88 3.36 22.03 0.86
CA ALA A 88 4.37 21.15 1.45
C ALA A 88 4.67 21.39 2.94
N ALA A 89 3.97 20.62 3.79
CA ALA A 89 4.39 20.21 5.13
C ALA A 89 5.01 18.79 5.05
N PRO A 90 5.65 18.26 6.11
CA PRO A 90 5.80 16.80 6.26
C PRO A 90 4.45 16.11 5.93
N PRO A 91 4.44 14.88 5.37
CA PRO A 91 3.20 14.23 4.97
C PRO A 91 2.17 14.35 6.11
N PRO A 92 0.92 14.73 5.81
CA PRO A 92 -0.10 15.01 6.84
C PRO A 92 -0.36 13.85 7.82
N ASN A 93 0.22 12.69 7.53
CA ASN A 93 0.16 11.44 8.25
C ASN A 93 1.44 11.07 9.03
N VAL A 94 2.40 11.98 9.27
CA VAL A 94 3.53 11.71 10.21
C VAL A 94 3.03 11.33 11.61
N ALA A 95 1.92 11.92 12.06
CA ALA A 95 1.33 11.64 13.37
C ALA A 95 0.44 10.38 13.40
N SER A 96 -0.02 9.87 12.25
CA SER A 96 -1.05 8.81 12.17
C SER A 96 -0.63 7.55 11.43
N LEU A 97 0.46 7.59 10.65
CA LEU A 97 0.94 6.41 9.93
C LEU A 97 1.74 5.51 10.88
N GLN A 98 1.07 4.50 11.43
CA GLN A 98 1.74 3.38 12.08
C GLN A 98 2.27 2.42 11.02
N LEU A 99 3.59 2.43 10.80
CA LEU A 99 4.25 1.37 10.06
C LEU A 99 4.17 0.10 10.90
N LEU A 100 3.30 -0.82 10.49
CA LEU A 100 3.16 -2.09 11.19
C LEU A 100 4.42 -2.94 11.00
N ASP A 101 4.81 -3.61 12.08
CA ASP A 101 5.80 -4.67 12.01
C ASP A 101 5.34 -5.79 11.08
N THR A 102 6.31 -6.55 10.60
CA THR A 102 6.06 -7.77 9.86
C THR A 102 7.01 -8.85 10.35
N ALA A 103 6.48 -10.06 10.50
CA ALA A 103 7.29 -11.24 10.78
C ALA A 103 8.03 -11.74 9.53
N ARG A 104 7.63 -11.30 8.32
CA ARG A 104 8.28 -11.74 7.09
C ARG A 104 9.59 -10.98 6.86
N PRO A 105 10.67 -11.65 6.41
CA PRO A 105 11.88 -10.94 6.02
C PRO A 105 11.59 -10.03 4.82
N VAL A 106 12.10 -8.81 4.89
CA VAL A 106 12.03 -7.82 3.80
C VAL A 106 13.42 -7.25 3.55
N ALA A 107 13.83 -7.28 2.28
CA ALA A 107 15.15 -6.88 1.82
C ALA A 107 15.12 -5.68 0.85
N GLU A 108 13.96 -5.35 0.31
CA GLU A 108 13.85 -4.36 -0.76
C GLU A 108 12.51 -3.61 -0.77
N ILE A 109 12.55 -2.35 -1.17
CA ILE A 109 11.37 -1.54 -1.51
C ILE A 109 11.34 -1.37 -3.03
N ILE A 110 10.22 -1.71 -3.66
CA ILE A 110 10.00 -1.52 -5.11
C ILE A 110 8.95 -0.43 -5.31
N TRP A 111 9.33 0.67 -5.96
CA TRP A 111 8.44 1.77 -6.31
C TRP A 111 7.72 1.57 -7.64
N HIS A 112 6.44 1.91 -7.62
CA HIS A 112 5.50 1.83 -8.74
C HIS A 112 4.78 3.17 -8.94
N CYS A 113 4.08 3.27 -10.07
CA CYS A 113 3.03 4.24 -10.28
C CYS A 113 1.72 3.49 -10.56
N THR A 114 0.58 4.12 -10.29
CA THR A 114 -0.75 3.58 -10.62
C THR A 114 -1.12 3.71 -12.09
N ALA A 115 -0.26 4.33 -12.91
CA ALA A 115 -0.52 4.64 -14.31
C ALA A 115 -1.85 5.40 -14.51
N THR A 116 -2.11 6.36 -13.63
CA THR A 116 -3.27 7.26 -13.75
C THR A 116 -2.87 8.58 -14.41
N PRO A 117 -3.78 9.26 -15.12
CA PRO A 117 -3.48 10.52 -15.79
C PRO A 117 -3.02 11.62 -14.82
N GLU A 118 -2.11 12.47 -15.29
CA GLU A 118 -1.64 13.65 -14.59
C GLU A 118 -2.80 14.52 -14.12
N GLY A 119 -2.70 15.07 -12.90
CA GLY A 119 -3.70 15.98 -12.36
C GLY A 119 -4.97 15.31 -11.80
N LYS A 120 -5.14 13.99 -11.96
CA LYS A 120 -6.32 13.27 -11.44
C LYS A 120 -6.04 12.58 -10.12
N ASP A 121 -6.96 12.77 -9.17
CA ASP A 121 -6.92 12.12 -7.86
C ASP A 121 -7.61 10.75 -7.88
N PHE A 122 -7.03 9.79 -7.18
CA PHE A 122 -7.55 8.44 -7.00
C PHE A 122 -7.18 7.93 -5.61
N THR A 123 -7.93 6.94 -5.14
CA THR A 123 -7.82 6.40 -3.79
C THR A 123 -7.33 4.96 -3.79
N VAL A 124 -6.89 4.47 -2.62
CA VAL A 124 -6.62 3.04 -2.39
C VAL A 124 -7.86 2.20 -2.69
N ALA A 125 -9.07 2.70 -2.39
CA ALA A 125 -10.30 1.99 -2.69
C ALA A 125 -10.47 1.79 -4.21
N ASP A 126 -10.14 2.81 -5.01
CA ASP A 126 -10.15 2.72 -6.47
C ASP A 126 -9.13 1.68 -6.95
N VAL A 127 -7.87 1.81 -6.54
CA VAL A 127 -6.80 0.87 -6.94
C VAL A 127 -7.12 -0.57 -6.55
N ARG A 128 -7.67 -0.77 -5.34
CA ARG A 128 -8.13 -2.06 -4.83
C ARG A 128 -9.27 -2.62 -5.69
N ALA A 129 -10.26 -1.80 -6.03
CA ALA A 129 -11.36 -2.22 -6.89
C ALA A 129 -10.85 -2.65 -8.28
N TRP A 130 -9.89 -1.92 -8.86
CA TRP A 130 -9.29 -2.23 -10.16
C TRP A 130 -8.51 -3.54 -10.15
N HIS A 131 -7.79 -3.84 -9.06
CA HIS A 131 -7.10 -5.10 -8.88
C HIS A 131 -8.08 -6.26 -8.67
N LYS A 132 -9.12 -6.08 -7.84
CA LYS A 132 -10.17 -7.10 -7.64
C LYS A 132 -10.91 -7.43 -8.93
N ALA A 133 -11.24 -6.42 -9.74
CA ALA A 133 -11.86 -6.62 -11.06
C ALA A 133 -10.98 -7.45 -12.02
N ARG A 134 -9.67 -7.58 -11.75
CA ARG A 134 -8.74 -8.38 -12.53
C ARG A 134 -8.52 -9.79 -12.00
N GLY A 135 -9.22 -10.14 -10.92
CA GLY A 135 -9.13 -11.41 -10.23
C GLY A 135 -8.11 -11.42 -9.10
N TRP A 136 -7.62 -10.27 -8.64
CA TRP A 136 -6.67 -10.22 -7.53
C TRP A 136 -7.40 -10.37 -6.19
N SER A 137 -6.76 -10.98 -5.19
CA SER A 137 -7.38 -11.14 -3.86
C SER A 137 -7.59 -9.78 -3.17
N ASP A 138 -6.65 -8.85 -3.40
CA ASP A 138 -6.64 -7.49 -2.88
C ASP A 138 -5.74 -6.58 -3.74
N ILE A 139 -5.64 -5.30 -3.39
CA ILE A 139 -4.59 -4.40 -3.88
C ILE A 139 -3.21 -5.06 -3.76
N GLY A 140 -2.31 -4.84 -4.73
CA GLY A 140 -1.01 -5.53 -4.79
C GLY A 140 0.11 -4.76 -4.11
N TYR A 141 -0.10 -3.47 -3.87
CA TYR A 141 0.83 -2.57 -3.19
C TYR A 141 0.53 -2.54 -1.69
N HIS A 142 1.57 -2.39 -0.88
CA HIS A 142 1.45 -2.22 0.56
C HIS A 142 1.14 -0.78 0.96
N TYR A 143 1.67 0.18 0.19
CA TYR A 143 1.47 1.61 0.40
C TYR A 143 1.13 2.32 -0.91
N VAL A 144 0.27 3.33 -0.83
CA VAL A 144 -0.09 4.21 -1.95
C VAL A 144 0.02 5.67 -1.52
N VAL A 145 0.77 6.47 -2.26
CA VAL A 145 0.94 7.91 -1.99
C VAL A 145 0.01 8.73 -2.89
N TYR A 146 -0.97 9.39 -2.28
CA TYR A 146 -1.90 10.29 -2.96
C TYR A 146 -1.20 11.55 -3.46
N ARG A 147 -1.82 12.28 -4.39
CA ARG A 147 -1.23 13.49 -5.00
C ARG A 147 -0.96 14.61 -3.99
N ASP A 148 -1.72 14.67 -2.92
CA ASP A 148 -1.55 15.59 -1.79
C ASP A 148 -0.48 15.14 -0.78
N GLY A 149 0.18 14.00 -0.99
CA GLY A 149 1.20 13.46 -0.10
C GLY A 149 0.68 12.53 1.00
N ARG A 150 -0.63 12.33 1.16
CA ARG A 150 -1.14 11.32 2.09
C ARG A 150 -0.62 9.93 1.71
N ILE A 151 -0.01 9.24 2.66
CA ILE A 151 0.39 7.84 2.50
C ILE A 151 -0.73 6.97 3.05
N MET A 152 -1.29 6.15 2.16
CA MET A 152 -2.40 5.29 2.45
C MET A 152 -1.98 3.83 2.39
N LEU A 153 -2.70 3.04 3.17
CA LEU A 153 -2.36 1.66 3.46
C LEU A 153 -3.11 0.75 2.49
N GLY A 154 -2.35 -0.10 1.80
CA GLY A 154 -2.86 -1.07 0.83
C GLY A 154 -2.95 -2.46 1.46
N ARG A 155 -2.21 -3.41 0.89
CA ARG A 155 -2.09 -4.77 1.41
C ARG A 155 -1.24 -4.76 2.69
N PRO A 156 -1.61 -5.53 3.74
CA PRO A 156 -0.80 -5.62 4.95
C PRO A 156 0.64 -6.05 4.66
N VAL A 157 1.63 -5.40 5.30
CA VAL A 157 3.06 -5.73 5.11
C VAL A 157 3.41 -7.12 5.63
N GLY A 158 2.59 -7.76 6.46
CA GLY A 158 2.73 -9.19 6.79
C GLY A 158 2.38 -10.15 5.66
N GLN A 159 1.65 -9.69 4.65
CA GLN A 159 1.32 -10.49 3.47
C GLN A 159 2.35 -10.24 2.35
N ILE A 160 2.54 -11.24 1.50
CA ILE A 160 3.28 -11.07 0.25
C ILE A 160 2.44 -10.22 -0.70
N GLY A 161 3.08 -9.23 -1.31
CA GLY A 161 2.48 -8.33 -2.30
C GLY A 161 2.16 -9.01 -3.63
N ALA A 162 1.52 -8.26 -4.52
CA ALA A 162 1.28 -8.65 -5.90
C ALA A 162 1.59 -7.47 -6.83
N HIS A 163 2.83 -7.01 -6.85
CA HIS A 163 3.20 -5.76 -7.50
C HIS A 163 4.33 -5.89 -8.52
N CYS A 164 5.20 -6.90 -8.39
CA CYS A 164 6.29 -7.17 -9.32
C CYS A 164 6.42 -8.68 -9.49
N GLU A 165 5.98 -9.21 -10.63
CA GLU A 165 6.06 -10.65 -10.89
C GLU A 165 7.51 -11.15 -10.74
N GLY A 166 7.70 -12.33 -10.15
CA GLY A 166 9.03 -12.88 -9.83
C GLY A 166 9.74 -12.20 -8.65
N HIS A 167 9.25 -11.05 -8.18
CA HIS A 167 9.91 -10.21 -7.17
C HIS A 167 8.96 -9.75 -6.06
N ASN A 168 7.88 -10.47 -5.78
CA ASN A 168 6.94 -10.13 -4.69
C ASN A 168 7.44 -10.57 -3.31
N THR A 169 8.13 -11.71 -3.25
CA THR A 169 8.69 -12.27 -2.00
C THR A 169 9.89 -11.45 -1.55
N GLY A 170 9.95 -11.12 -0.26
CA GLY A 170 11.05 -10.33 0.31
C GLY A 170 10.97 -8.83 0.03
N THR A 171 9.91 -8.34 -0.61
CA THR A 171 9.82 -6.93 -1.03
C THR A 171 8.61 -6.20 -0.46
N ILE A 172 8.71 -4.88 -0.31
CA ILE A 172 7.58 -3.99 -0.05
C ILE A 172 7.32 -3.17 -1.32
N GLY A 173 6.21 -3.45 -2.00
CA GLY A 173 5.72 -2.60 -3.10
C GLY A 173 5.02 -1.35 -2.61
N CYS A 174 5.51 -0.19 -3.04
CA CYS A 174 4.91 1.12 -2.80
C CYS A 174 4.52 1.76 -4.14
N SER A 175 3.39 2.45 -4.22
CA SER A 175 2.93 3.11 -5.44
C SER A 175 2.57 4.58 -5.18
N TYR A 176 2.58 5.42 -6.22
CA TYR A 176 2.01 6.77 -6.16
C TYR A 176 0.88 6.94 -7.18
N ILE A 177 -0.07 7.83 -6.88
CA ILE A 177 -1.13 8.23 -7.82
C ILE A 177 -0.53 9.08 -8.94
N GLY A 178 -0.54 8.55 -10.17
CA GLY A 178 0.05 9.19 -11.35
C GLY A 178 0.82 8.21 -12.25
N GLY A 179 1.73 8.75 -13.05
CA GLY A 179 2.64 8.00 -13.91
C GLY A 179 2.32 8.07 -15.41
N LEU A 180 1.18 8.66 -15.79
CA LEU A 180 0.83 8.97 -17.18
C LEU A 180 0.61 10.47 -17.34
N SER A 181 0.91 11.01 -18.53
CA SER A 181 0.60 12.39 -18.89
C SER A 181 -0.92 12.64 -18.89
N ALA A 182 -1.34 13.89 -19.11
CA ALA A 182 -2.76 14.26 -19.16
C ALA A 182 -3.56 13.47 -20.21
N ASP A 183 -2.90 12.95 -21.25
CA ASP A 183 -3.51 12.08 -22.28
C ASP A 183 -3.92 10.69 -21.75
N GLY A 184 -3.48 10.31 -20.55
CA GLY A 184 -3.71 8.99 -19.96
C GLY A 184 -3.08 7.84 -20.71
N LYS A 185 -2.05 8.08 -21.53
CA LYS A 185 -1.38 7.08 -22.37
C LYS A 185 0.14 7.16 -22.28
N THR A 186 0.70 8.37 -22.31
CA THR A 186 2.14 8.59 -22.37
C THR A 186 2.74 8.51 -20.97
N ALA A 187 3.72 7.63 -20.75
CA ALA A 187 4.40 7.56 -19.45
C ALA A 187 5.13 8.87 -19.13
N LYS A 188 4.92 9.40 -17.92
CA LYS A 188 5.52 10.66 -17.45
C LYS A 188 5.72 10.59 -15.94
N ASP A 189 6.84 11.10 -15.43
CA ASP A 189 7.00 11.37 -14.00
C ASP A 189 6.07 12.53 -13.60
N THR A 190 4.92 12.21 -13.01
CA THR A 190 3.91 13.20 -12.61
C THR A 190 3.87 13.44 -11.10
N ARG A 191 4.91 13.02 -10.36
CA ARG A 191 4.95 13.16 -8.91
C ARG A 191 4.90 14.63 -8.52
N THR A 192 3.97 14.98 -7.63
CA THR A 192 3.95 16.29 -6.97
C THR A 192 5.12 16.42 -5.99
N SER A 193 5.43 17.66 -5.57
CA SER A 193 6.42 17.90 -4.51
C SER A 193 6.04 17.19 -3.20
N ALA A 194 4.75 17.20 -2.84
CA ALA A 194 4.22 16.49 -1.68
C ALA A 194 4.42 14.97 -1.79
N GLN A 195 4.19 14.38 -2.97
CA GLN A 195 4.47 12.96 -3.22
C GLN A 195 5.96 12.66 -3.06
N ARG A 196 6.85 13.45 -3.67
CA ARG A 196 8.31 13.25 -3.55
C ARG A 196 8.77 13.24 -2.10
N ALA A 197 8.35 14.22 -1.31
CA ALA A 197 8.66 14.29 0.11
C ALA A 197 8.14 13.07 0.88
N SER A 198 6.90 12.66 0.59
CA SER A 198 6.25 11.52 1.27
C SER A 198 6.88 10.18 0.90
N MET A 199 7.30 10.01 -0.35
CA MET A 199 8.01 8.81 -0.82
C MET A 199 9.38 8.70 -0.17
N LEU A 200 10.12 9.81 -0.06
CA LEU A 200 11.43 9.85 0.61
C LEU A 200 11.29 9.47 2.09
N TRP A 201 10.36 10.15 2.79
CA TRP A 201 10.07 9.88 4.19
C TRP A 201 9.63 8.43 4.41
N LEU A 202 8.67 7.92 3.61
CA LEU A 202 8.21 6.54 3.73
C LEU A 202 9.36 5.54 3.55
N THR A 203 10.23 5.78 2.56
CA THR A 203 11.38 4.91 2.30
C THR A 203 12.33 4.90 3.49
N GLN A 204 12.67 6.06 4.05
CA GLN A 204 13.50 6.16 5.26
C GLN A 204 12.88 5.42 6.45
N GLN A 205 11.58 5.61 6.68
CA GLN A 205 10.89 5.00 7.81
C GLN A 205 10.77 3.48 7.66
N LEU A 206 10.50 2.97 6.45
CA LEU A 206 10.49 1.52 6.18
C LEU A 206 11.87 0.91 6.37
N SER A 207 12.93 1.55 5.87
CA SER A 207 14.31 1.08 6.07
C SER A 207 14.73 1.11 7.54
N ALA A 208 14.24 2.10 8.28
CA ALA A 208 14.49 2.19 9.71
C ALA A 208 13.77 1.08 10.48
N LYS A 209 12.50 0.82 10.13
CA LYS A 209 11.66 -0.20 10.77
C LYS A 209 12.12 -1.61 10.44
N HIS A 210 12.51 -1.86 9.18
CA HIS A 210 12.93 -3.16 8.70
C HIS A 210 14.41 -3.12 8.28
N ARG A 211 15.31 -3.36 9.24
CA ARG A 211 16.77 -3.29 9.06
C ARG A 211 17.35 -4.20 7.98
N GLY A 212 16.58 -5.20 7.54
CA GLY A 212 16.93 -6.08 6.44
C GLY A 212 16.86 -5.43 5.06
N ILE A 213 16.18 -4.28 4.92
CA ILE A 213 16.08 -3.56 3.65
C ILE A 213 17.45 -2.99 3.29
N LYS A 214 17.98 -3.41 2.12
CA LYS A 214 19.29 -3.00 1.57
C LYS A 214 19.18 -2.43 0.16
N ARG A 215 17.97 -2.31 -0.38
CA ARG A 215 17.77 -1.85 -1.76
C ARG A 215 16.46 -1.10 -1.92
N VAL A 216 16.51 -0.07 -2.76
CA VAL A 216 15.35 0.63 -3.30
C VAL A 216 15.41 0.59 -4.82
N SER A 217 14.33 0.15 -5.47
CA SER A 217 14.27 0.00 -6.91
C SER A 217 12.95 0.50 -7.49
N GLY A 218 12.88 0.54 -8.82
CA GLY A 218 11.64 0.75 -9.57
C GLY A 218 11.27 -0.51 -10.35
N HIS A 219 9.99 -0.67 -10.66
CA HIS A 219 9.50 -1.82 -11.44
C HIS A 219 10.22 -1.98 -12.80
N ASN A 220 10.60 -0.88 -13.44
CA ASN A 220 11.36 -0.86 -14.69
C ASN A 220 12.75 -1.52 -14.60
N GLN A 221 13.24 -1.85 -13.41
CA GLN A 221 14.46 -2.63 -13.22
C GLN A 221 14.25 -4.14 -13.34
N TYR A 222 12.99 -4.60 -13.35
CA TYR A 222 12.61 -6.02 -13.36
C TYR A 222 11.74 -6.40 -14.56
N ALA A 223 11.14 -5.42 -15.24
CA ALA A 223 10.31 -5.65 -16.40
C ALA A 223 10.52 -4.53 -17.43
N ASN A 224 10.37 -4.86 -18.72
CA ASN A 224 10.46 -3.88 -19.81
C ASN A 224 9.20 -2.99 -19.84
N LYS A 225 9.11 -2.05 -18.88
CA LYS A 225 7.94 -1.21 -18.61
C LYS A 225 8.41 0.16 -18.16
N ALA A 226 7.61 1.19 -18.39
CA ALA A 226 7.96 2.54 -17.96
C ALA A 226 7.85 2.75 -16.44
N CYS A 227 6.95 2.03 -15.76
CA CYS A 227 6.69 2.13 -14.31
C CYS A 227 7.99 2.07 -13.49
N PRO A 228 8.25 3.01 -12.55
CA PRO A 228 7.34 4.02 -11.99
C PRO A 228 7.27 5.35 -12.76
N SER A 229 7.64 5.33 -14.04
CA SER A 229 7.74 6.50 -14.94
C SER A 229 8.88 7.47 -14.63
N PHE A 230 9.87 7.00 -13.85
CA PHE A 230 11.16 7.65 -13.62
C PHE A 230 12.23 6.60 -13.31
N ASP A 231 13.51 6.98 -13.34
CA ASP A 231 14.63 6.10 -12.98
C ASP A 231 14.97 6.23 -11.48
N VAL A 232 14.55 5.25 -10.67
CA VAL A 232 14.81 5.24 -9.22
C VAL A 232 16.31 5.31 -8.90
N ARG A 233 17.19 4.77 -9.75
CA ARG A 233 18.65 4.79 -9.52
C ARG A 233 19.23 6.20 -9.59
N LYS A 234 18.56 7.10 -10.31
CA LYS A 234 18.97 8.50 -10.49
C LYS A 234 18.23 9.45 -9.56
N ASP A 235 17.23 8.95 -8.83
CA ASP A 235 16.40 9.68 -7.88
C ASP A 235 16.96 9.54 -6.45
N ASP A 236 16.62 10.47 -5.56
CA ASP A 236 17.09 10.43 -4.17
C ASP A 236 16.64 9.16 -3.44
N LEU A 237 15.52 8.57 -3.86
CA LEU A 237 15.05 7.28 -3.34
C LEU A 237 16.09 6.17 -3.49
N GLY A 238 16.76 6.08 -4.64
CA GLY A 238 17.75 5.03 -4.92
C GLY A 238 19.09 5.24 -4.20
N ARG A 239 19.29 6.40 -3.55
CA ARG A 239 20.52 6.77 -2.83
C ARG A 239 20.41 6.63 -1.31
N LEU A 240 19.22 6.28 -0.80
CA LEU A 240 18.94 6.22 0.63
C LEU A 240 19.59 5.03 1.35
N ILE A 241 19.92 3.95 0.63
CA ILE A 241 20.36 2.67 1.20
C ILE A 241 21.46 2.06 0.33
#